data_AF-A0A955EIW0-F1
#
_entry.id   AF-A0A955EIW0-F1
#
_cell.length_a   1.000
_cell.length_b   1.000
_cell.length_c   1.000
_cell.angle_alpha   90.00
_cell.angle_beta   90.00
_cell.angle_gamma   90.00
#
_symmetry.space_group_name_H-M   'P 1'
#
loop_
_entity.id
_entity.type
_entity.pdbx_description
1 polymer ?
#
loop_
_entity_poly.entity_id
_entity_poly.type
_entity_poly.pdbx_seq_one_letter_code
_entity_poly.pdbx_strand_id
1 'polypeptide(L)'
;IFITGGNQFFPISLETLRVGGSLDRTNIHTNGNIEVVEMRGMFDSVLMAGGPNTQYQFPSSANGFNNFATLPSVTVSGVGQGASSFVNSVIAARFLGDVRITLPDISNALPFGLAATRIDSVTTTFADGVEVLDPATTSMAWGDYQVRVGFVVPT
;
A
#
# COMPACT_ATOMS: atom_id res chain seq x y z
N ILE A 1 -10.28 -10.87 1.58
CA ILE A 1 -10.82 -11.17 2.94
C ILE A 1 -11.44 -9.89 3.45
N PHE A 2 -12.74 -9.88 3.77
CA PHE A 2 -13.39 -8.74 4.40
C PHE A 2 -13.54 -9.05 5.90
N ILE A 3 -12.82 -8.29 6.72
CA ILE A 3 -12.91 -8.41 8.18
C ILE A 3 -13.80 -7.28 8.67
N THR A 4 -15.10 -7.52 8.67
CA THR A 4 -16.10 -6.59 9.18
C THR A 4 -16.56 -7.03 10.56
N GLY A 5 -16.33 -6.21 11.58
CA GLY A 5 -16.86 -6.45 12.92
C GLY A 5 -18.37 -6.30 12.93
N GLY A 6 -19.07 -7.32 13.44
CA GLY A 6 -20.50 -7.24 13.69
C GLY A 6 -20.82 -6.15 14.70
N ASN A 7 -21.64 -5.19 14.29
CA ASN A 7 -22.47 -4.31 15.12
C ASN A 7 -21.87 -3.75 16.44
N GLN A 8 -20.58 -3.39 16.53
CA GLN A 8 -20.04 -2.54 17.60
C GLN A 8 -18.79 -1.76 17.14
N PHE A 9 -18.70 -0.50 17.59
CA PHE A 9 -17.92 0.67 17.15
C PHE A 9 -16.38 0.59 17.12
N PHE A 10 -15.74 -0.59 17.16
CA PHE A 10 -14.27 -0.64 17.18
C PHE A 10 -13.68 -1.02 15.83
N PRO A 11 -12.79 -0.19 15.25
CA PRO A 11 -12.08 -0.56 14.04
C PRO A 11 -11.26 -1.83 14.34
N ILE A 12 -11.54 -2.92 13.61
CA ILE A 12 -10.75 -4.15 13.72
C ILE A 12 -9.37 -3.85 13.16
N SER A 13 -8.31 -4.17 13.90
CA SER A 13 -6.93 -4.03 13.43
C SER A 13 -6.34 -5.41 13.19
N LEU A 14 -5.45 -5.51 12.20
CA LEU A 14 -4.63 -6.69 11.98
C LEU A 14 -3.26 -6.43 12.59
N GLU A 15 -2.85 -7.24 13.55
CA GLU A 15 -1.51 -7.08 14.11
C GLU A 15 -0.44 -7.47 13.08
N THR A 16 -0.60 -8.61 12.40
CA THR A 16 0.36 -9.04 11.38
C THR A 16 -0.35 -9.71 10.21
N LEU A 17 0.04 -9.31 9.00
CA LEU A 17 -0.29 -9.97 7.75
C LEU A 17 1.00 -10.48 7.11
N ARG A 18 1.24 -11.79 7.21
CA ARG A 18 2.40 -12.46 6.62
C ARG A 18 1.96 -13.43 5.54
N VAL A 19 2.53 -13.29 4.35
CA VAL A 19 2.27 -14.15 3.20
C VAL A 19 3.61 -14.69 2.70
N GLY A 20 3.85 -15.99 2.90
CA GLY A 20 5.13 -16.61 2.49
C GLY A 20 5.39 -16.59 0.97
N GLY A 21 4.35 -16.32 0.18
CA GLY A 21 4.41 -16.14 -1.27
C GLY A 21 3.83 -14.79 -1.69
N SER A 22 2.88 -14.82 -2.61
CA SER A 22 2.31 -13.62 -3.21
C SER A 22 0.84 -13.46 -2.86
N LEU A 23 0.40 -12.21 -2.75
CA LEU A 23 -1.01 -11.86 -2.91
C LEU A 23 -1.29 -11.73 -4.41
N ASP A 24 -2.27 -12.46 -4.92
CA ASP A 24 -2.71 -12.41 -6.33
C ASP A 24 -4.22 -12.18 -6.35
N ARG A 25 -4.68 -11.16 -7.10
CA ARG A 25 -6.09 -10.75 -7.23
C ARG A 25 -6.83 -10.69 -5.90
N THR A 26 -6.15 -10.24 -4.85
CA THR A 26 -6.64 -10.28 -3.48
C THR A 26 -6.99 -8.88 -3.02
N ASN A 27 -8.15 -8.73 -2.40
CA ASN A 27 -8.51 -7.51 -1.71
C ASN A 27 -8.56 -7.71 -0.18
N ILE A 28 -7.79 -6.91 0.54
CA ILE A 28 -7.71 -6.84 2.00
C ILE A 28 -8.03 -5.41 2.41
N HIS A 29 -9.21 -5.25 3.03
CA HIS A 29 -9.61 -4.02 3.67
C HIS A 29 -9.76 -4.23 5.17
N THR A 30 -9.31 -3.24 5.93
CA THR A 30 -9.62 -3.13 7.34
C THR A 30 -10.00 -1.71 7.71
N ASN A 31 -10.85 -1.55 8.71
CA ASN A 31 -11.20 -0.24 9.26
C ASN A 31 -10.16 0.28 10.26
N GLY A 32 -9.34 -0.61 10.83
CA GLY A 32 -8.27 -0.29 11.78
C GLY A 32 -6.88 -0.37 11.18
N ASN A 33 -5.87 -0.49 12.03
CA ASN A 33 -4.48 -0.58 11.61
C ASN A 33 -4.17 -1.93 10.98
N ILE A 34 -3.07 -1.98 10.25
CA ILE A 34 -2.33 -3.21 10.01
C ILE A 34 -0.89 -2.95 10.45
N GLU A 35 -0.43 -3.56 11.55
CA GLU A 35 0.86 -3.15 12.14
C GLU A 35 2.06 -3.61 11.30
N VAL A 36 2.05 -4.86 10.83
CA VAL A 36 3.12 -5.43 9.98
C VAL A 36 2.55 -6.15 8.77
N VAL A 37 3.12 -5.86 7.60
CA VAL A 37 2.82 -6.54 6.35
C VAL A 37 4.11 -7.03 5.70
N GLU A 38 4.17 -8.33 5.45
CA GLU A 38 5.31 -8.95 4.77
C GLU A 38 4.79 -9.94 3.73
N MET A 39 5.27 -9.78 2.49
CA MET A 39 4.99 -10.69 1.39
C MET A 39 6.15 -10.74 0.40
N ARG A 40 6.16 -11.75 -0.47
CA ARG A 40 7.13 -11.84 -1.57
C ARG A 40 6.68 -11.08 -2.81
N GLY A 41 5.39 -11.06 -3.08
CA GLY A 41 4.84 -10.31 -4.22
C GLY A 41 3.39 -9.91 -4.03
N MET A 42 2.96 -8.92 -4.81
CA MET A 42 1.59 -8.40 -4.83
C MET A 42 1.19 -8.11 -6.28
N PHE A 43 0.16 -8.81 -6.76
CA PHE A 43 -0.30 -8.79 -8.14
C PHE A 43 -1.80 -8.52 -8.17
N ASP A 44 -2.23 -7.53 -8.93
CA ASP A 44 -3.65 -7.18 -9.12
C ASP A 44 -4.43 -7.07 -7.78
N SER A 45 -3.76 -6.59 -6.72
CA SER A 45 -4.26 -6.70 -5.36
C SER A 45 -4.41 -5.34 -4.69
N VAL A 46 -5.26 -5.29 -3.68
CA VAL A 46 -5.48 -4.09 -2.87
C VAL A 46 -5.28 -4.44 -1.40
N LEU A 47 -4.46 -3.63 -0.72
CA LEU A 47 -4.25 -3.66 0.71
C LEU A 47 -4.52 -2.27 1.26
N MET A 48 -5.61 -2.14 2.02
CA MET A 48 -6.06 -0.84 2.49
C MET A 48 -6.40 -0.86 3.98
N ALA A 49 -5.79 0.06 4.73
CA ALA A 49 -6.12 0.34 6.12
C ALA A 49 -6.88 1.65 6.24
N GLY A 50 -8.05 1.61 6.89
CA GLY A 50 -8.89 2.78 7.16
C GLY A 50 -9.64 3.34 5.96
N GLY A 51 -9.73 2.64 4.84
CA GLY A 51 -10.50 3.05 3.66
C GLY A 51 -11.92 2.45 3.60
N PRO A 52 -12.77 2.91 2.66
CA PRO A 52 -14.03 2.25 2.35
C PRO A 52 -13.80 0.81 1.91
N ASN A 53 -14.66 -0.11 2.33
CA ASN A 53 -14.65 -1.51 1.89
C ASN A 53 -14.99 -1.71 0.40
N THR A 54 -15.37 -0.64 -0.30
CA THR A 54 -15.70 -0.62 -1.73
C THR A 54 -14.62 0.01 -2.60
N GLN A 55 -13.51 0.48 -2.02
CA GLN A 55 -12.48 1.18 -2.78
C GLN A 55 -11.46 0.22 -3.37
N TYR A 56 -11.64 -0.14 -4.64
CA TYR A 56 -10.69 -0.95 -5.42
C TYR A 56 -9.70 -0.09 -6.22
N GLN A 57 -9.89 1.22 -6.22
CA GLN A 57 -9.14 2.16 -7.04
C GLN A 57 -8.05 2.86 -6.24
N PHE A 58 -6.94 3.12 -6.92
CA PHE A 58 -5.81 3.85 -6.36
C PHE A 58 -6.25 5.23 -5.85
N PRO A 59 -6.16 5.50 -4.53
CA PRO A 59 -6.72 6.72 -3.95
C PRO A 59 -6.17 7.98 -4.62
N SER A 60 -7.07 8.93 -4.90
CA SER A 60 -6.77 10.23 -5.51
C SER A 60 -6.95 11.41 -4.55
N SER A 61 -7.53 11.18 -3.37
CA SER A 61 -7.77 12.22 -2.36
C SER A 61 -7.84 11.62 -0.95
N ALA A 62 -7.82 12.50 0.06
CA ALA A 62 -7.82 12.09 1.46
C ALA A 62 -9.16 11.47 1.89
N ASN A 63 -10.23 11.78 1.15
CA ASN A 63 -11.55 11.19 1.33
C ASN A 63 -11.58 9.69 1.00
N GLY A 64 -10.51 9.15 0.39
CA GLY A 64 -10.31 7.71 0.29
C GLY A 64 -10.01 7.02 1.63
N PHE A 65 -9.83 7.76 2.72
CA PHE A 65 -9.56 7.21 4.06
C PHE A 65 -10.67 7.62 5.04
N ASN A 66 -11.61 6.71 5.30
CA ASN A 66 -12.71 6.90 6.25
C ASN A 66 -12.23 6.99 7.71
N ASN A 67 -11.11 6.34 8.04
CA ASN A 67 -10.58 6.25 9.40
C ASN A 67 -9.10 6.63 9.45
N PHE A 68 -8.65 7.04 10.64
CA PHE A 68 -7.23 7.27 10.94
C PHE A 68 -6.52 5.93 11.21
N ALA A 69 -6.31 5.15 10.15
CA ALA A 69 -5.57 3.90 10.23
C ALA A 69 -4.14 4.05 9.73
N THR A 70 -3.26 3.20 10.28
CA THR A 70 -1.83 3.18 9.99
C THR A 70 -1.41 1.84 9.38
N LEU A 71 -0.35 1.90 8.59
CA LEU A 71 0.42 0.76 8.07
C LEU A 71 1.91 1.05 8.36
N PRO A 72 2.40 0.79 9.58
CA PRO A 72 3.74 1.19 10.03
C PRO A 72 4.89 0.52 9.28
N SER A 73 4.71 -0.73 8.82
CA SER A 73 5.76 -1.46 8.11
C SER A 73 5.17 -2.33 7.01
N VAL A 74 5.60 -2.10 5.78
CA VAL A 74 5.23 -2.91 4.62
C VAL A 74 6.47 -3.34 3.85
N THR A 75 6.60 -4.64 3.61
CA THR A 75 7.70 -5.20 2.80
C THR A 75 7.15 -6.13 1.72
N VAL A 76 7.51 -5.82 0.48
CA VAL A 76 7.35 -6.69 -0.69
C VAL A 76 8.76 -7.05 -1.18
N SER A 77 9.19 -8.28 -0.84
CA SER A 77 10.60 -8.67 -0.86
C SER A 77 11.13 -9.25 -2.18
N GLY A 78 10.26 -9.62 -3.12
CA GLY A 78 10.64 -10.24 -4.38
C GLY A 78 10.23 -11.72 -4.52
N VAL A 79 9.73 -12.07 -5.71
CA VAL A 79 9.29 -13.45 -6.02
C VAL A 79 10.40 -14.30 -6.67
N GLY A 80 11.49 -13.69 -7.12
CA GLY A 80 12.62 -14.36 -7.76
C GLY A 80 13.57 -13.36 -8.42
N GLN A 81 14.68 -13.84 -9.00
CA GLN A 81 15.65 -12.95 -9.66
C GLN A 81 15.05 -12.29 -10.90
N GLY A 82 15.05 -10.96 -10.95
CA GLY A 82 14.65 -10.15 -12.10
C GLY A 82 13.15 -10.09 -12.41
N ALA A 83 12.31 -10.78 -11.64
CA ALA A 83 10.86 -10.76 -11.83
C ALA A 83 10.22 -9.61 -11.04
N SER A 84 9.30 -8.89 -11.67
CA SER A 84 8.50 -7.87 -10.99
C SER A 84 7.72 -8.49 -9.83
N SER A 85 7.76 -7.86 -8.66
CA SER A 85 7.09 -8.37 -7.46
C SER A 85 5.95 -7.49 -6.98
N PHE A 86 5.77 -6.33 -7.60
CA PHE A 86 4.68 -5.42 -7.30
C PHE A 86 4.07 -4.93 -8.62
N VAL A 87 2.90 -5.45 -8.96
CA VAL A 87 2.26 -5.26 -10.27
C VAL A 87 0.79 -4.92 -10.08
N ASN A 88 0.33 -3.83 -10.69
CA ASN A 88 -1.07 -3.39 -10.69
C ASN A 88 -1.75 -3.45 -9.31
N SER A 89 -1.00 -3.08 -8.28
CA SER A 89 -1.41 -3.27 -6.89
C SER A 89 -1.43 -1.96 -6.12
N VAL A 90 -2.27 -1.90 -5.10
CA VAL A 90 -2.45 -0.71 -4.27
C VAL A 90 -2.18 -1.04 -2.81
N ILE A 91 -1.27 -0.29 -2.19
CA ILE A 91 -1.10 -0.26 -0.74
C ILE A 91 -1.48 1.14 -0.28
N ALA A 92 -2.48 1.24 0.59
CA ALA A 92 -2.98 2.53 1.04
C ALA A 92 -3.34 2.55 2.52
N ALA A 93 -2.94 3.61 3.20
CA ALA A 93 -3.37 3.95 4.54
C ALA A 93 -3.31 5.46 4.71
N ARG A 94 -3.96 5.99 5.75
CA ARG A 94 -3.80 7.42 6.04
C ARG A 94 -2.34 7.74 6.37
N PHE A 95 -1.68 6.86 7.12
CA PHE A 95 -0.25 6.92 7.43
C PHE A 95 0.43 5.61 7.04
N LEU A 96 1.46 5.72 6.20
CA LEU A 96 2.42 4.63 5.97
C LEU A 96 3.70 4.96 6.74
N GLY A 97 4.26 3.99 7.44
CA GLY A 97 5.58 4.12 8.05
C GLY A 97 6.66 3.81 7.02
N ASP A 98 7.42 2.75 7.27
CA ASP A 98 8.47 2.26 6.38
C ASP A 98 7.89 1.32 5.32
N VAL A 99 8.06 1.68 4.05
CA VAL A 99 7.63 0.84 2.93
C VAL A 99 8.82 0.42 2.08
N ARG A 100 8.98 -0.89 1.87
CA ARG A 100 10.01 -1.47 1.00
C ARG A 100 9.37 -2.25 -0.14
N ILE A 101 9.57 -1.82 -1.38
CA ILE A 101 9.05 -2.48 -2.58
C ILE A 101 10.23 -2.92 -3.46
N THR A 102 10.24 -4.19 -3.86
CA THR A 102 11.27 -4.74 -4.74
C THR A 102 10.70 -4.95 -6.13
N LEU A 103 11.39 -4.48 -7.16
CA LEU A 103 11.07 -4.64 -8.58
C LEU A 103 9.59 -4.37 -8.89
N PRO A 104 9.08 -3.14 -8.69
CA PRO A 104 7.74 -2.81 -9.19
C PRO A 104 7.74 -2.79 -10.73
N ASP A 105 6.63 -3.16 -11.33
CA ASP A 105 6.45 -3.04 -12.78
C ASP A 105 6.09 -1.61 -13.17
N ILE A 106 7.04 -0.86 -13.71
CA ILE A 106 6.85 0.55 -14.05
C ILE A 106 6.00 0.77 -15.32
N SER A 107 5.68 -0.28 -16.08
CA SER A 107 4.99 -0.17 -17.36
C SER A 107 3.64 -0.88 -17.33
N ASN A 108 2.64 -0.20 -16.78
CA ASN A 108 1.32 -0.75 -16.55
C ASN A 108 0.23 0.18 -17.10
N ALA A 109 -0.82 -0.31 -17.74
CA ALA A 109 -1.78 0.58 -18.43
C ALA A 109 -2.50 1.61 -17.51
N LEU A 110 -2.46 1.45 -16.18
CA LEU A 110 -3.06 2.34 -15.20
C LEU A 110 -2.12 2.61 -14.01
N PRO A 111 -2.20 3.80 -13.39
CA PRO A 111 -1.48 4.13 -12.17
C PRO A 111 -1.79 3.19 -11.01
N PHE A 112 -0.74 2.76 -10.31
CA PHE A 112 -0.80 1.91 -9.12
C PHE A 112 0.33 2.26 -8.15
N GLY A 113 0.39 1.65 -6.96
CA GLY A 113 1.46 1.94 -6.00
C GLY A 113 1.00 2.23 -4.58
N LEU A 114 1.66 3.21 -3.98
CA LEU A 114 1.48 3.62 -2.59
C LEU A 114 0.64 4.89 -2.53
N ALA A 115 -0.32 4.94 -1.60
CA ALA A 115 -1.11 6.15 -1.38
C ALA A 115 -1.30 6.40 0.12
N ALA A 116 -0.89 7.57 0.59
CA ALA A 116 -1.16 8.01 1.94
C ALA A 116 -1.22 9.54 2.08
N THR A 117 -1.74 10.02 3.21
CA THR A 117 -1.62 11.44 3.55
C THR A 117 -0.20 11.79 4.00
N ARG A 118 0.48 10.83 4.63
CA ARG A 118 1.89 10.89 5.01
C ARG A 118 2.53 9.51 4.86
N ILE A 119 3.77 9.50 4.40
CA ILE A 119 4.63 8.32 4.36
C ILE A 119 5.95 8.67 5.05
N ASP A 120 6.38 7.87 6.03
CA ASP A 120 7.65 8.13 6.73
C ASP A 120 8.84 7.83 5.82
N SER A 121 8.94 6.61 5.26
CA SER A 121 9.98 6.29 4.29
C SER A 121 9.51 5.34 3.19
N VAL A 122 10.05 5.49 1.98
CA VAL A 122 9.88 4.53 0.89
C VAL A 122 11.24 4.14 0.34
N THR A 123 11.54 2.85 0.34
CA THR A 123 12.66 2.27 -0.41
C THR A 123 12.09 1.45 -1.55
N THR A 124 12.42 1.81 -2.79
CA THR A 124 12.06 1.03 -3.97
C THR A 124 13.33 0.52 -4.65
N THR A 125 13.47 -0.79 -4.77
CA THR A 125 14.57 -1.41 -5.50
C THR A 125 14.11 -1.70 -6.92
N PHE A 126 14.66 -1.01 -7.91
CA PHE A 126 14.43 -1.25 -9.34
C PHE A 126 15.49 -2.21 -9.89
N ALA A 127 15.36 -2.56 -11.18
CA ALA A 127 16.34 -3.40 -11.86
C ALA A 127 17.70 -2.70 -12.05
N ASP A 128 17.69 -1.36 -12.11
CA ASP A 128 18.84 -0.49 -12.37
C ASP A 128 19.38 0.23 -11.12
N GLY A 129 18.70 0.15 -9.97
CA GLY A 129 19.16 0.82 -8.76
C GLY A 129 18.17 0.77 -7.60
N VAL A 130 18.47 1.54 -6.54
CA VAL A 130 17.59 1.71 -5.37
C VAL A 130 17.26 3.19 -5.23
N GLU A 131 15.98 3.49 -5.13
CA GLU A 131 15.46 4.82 -4.83
C GLU A 131 14.95 4.87 -3.40
N VAL A 132 15.33 5.92 -2.67
CA VAL A 132 14.94 6.13 -1.26
C VAL A 132 14.30 7.50 -1.11
N LEU A 133 13.08 7.52 -0.58
CA LEU A 133 12.32 8.71 -0.26
C LEU A 133 12.18 8.80 1.26
N ASP A 134 12.92 9.70 1.89
CA ASP A 134 12.92 9.87 3.35
C ASP A 134 13.13 11.35 3.75
N PRO A 135 12.14 12.02 4.35
CA PRO A 135 10.74 11.61 4.40
C PRO A 135 10.10 11.66 3.01
N ALA A 136 9.18 10.74 2.73
CA ALA A 136 8.39 10.81 1.50
C ALA A 136 7.32 11.90 1.67
N THR A 137 7.68 13.16 1.38
CA THR A 137 6.78 14.34 1.52
C THR A 137 6.15 14.80 0.22
N THR A 138 6.63 14.31 -0.91
CA THR A 138 6.16 14.69 -2.25
C THR A 138 5.74 13.45 -3.02
N SER A 139 4.70 13.59 -3.83
CA SER A 139 4.29 12.50 -4.73
C SER A 139 5.34 12.29 -5.83
N MET A 140 5.59 11.03 -6.19
CA MET A 140 6.55 10.63 -7.23
C MET A 140 5.96 9.54 -8.12
N ALA A 141 6.49 9.43 -9.34
CA ALA A 141 6.08 8.43 -10.30
C ALA A 141 7.27 7.94 -11.13
N TRP A 142 7.32 6.64 -11.36
CA TRP A 142 8.24 5.98 -12.28
C TRP A 142 7.40 5.17 -13.25
N GLY A 143 7.08 5.76 -14.40
CA GLY A 143 6.03 5.27 -15.29
C GLY A 143 4.69 5.23 -14.54
N ASP A 144 4.10 4.04 -14.45
CA ASP A 144 2.78 3.83 -13.86
C ASP A 144 2.82 3.47 -12.38
N TYR A 145 4.00 3.12 -11.85
CA TYR A 145 4.21 2.98 -10.41
C TYR A 145 4.32 4.36 -9.75
N GLN A 146 3.49 4.62 -8.75
CA GLN A 146 3.38 5.92 -8.10
C GLN A 146 3.45 5.81 -6.58
N VAL A 147 4.09 6.80 -5.98
CA VAL A 147 4.03 7.06 -4.54
C VAL A 147 3.26 8.37 -4.38
N ARG A 148 2.01 8.31 -3.91
CA ARG A 148 1.16 9.48 -3.68
C ARG A 148 1.15 9.85 -2.21
N VAL A 149 1.57 11.08 -1.94
CA VAL A 149 1.67 11.67 -0.61
C VAL A 149 0.90 12.98 -0.57
N GLY A 150 0.33 13.30 0.59
CA GLY A 150 -0.06 14.68 0.90
C GLY A 150 -1.47 15.00 0.42
N PHE A 151 -2.37 14.02 0.40
CA PHE A 151 -3.78 14.33 0.20
C PHE A 151 -4.25 15.24 1.33
N VAL A 152 -4.53 16.50 0.99
CA VAL A 152 -5.07 17.47 1.94
C VAL A 152 -6.51 17.05 2.22
N VAL A 153 -6.85 16.86 3.50
CA VAL A 153 -8.25 16.77 3.93
C VAL A 153 -8.80 18.19 3.89
N PRO A 154 -9.85 18.50 3.11
CA PRO A 154 -10.54 19.77 3.26
C PRO A 154 -10.99 19.89 4.72
N THR A 155 -10.51 20.91 5.42
CA THR A 155 -10.93 21.25 6.78
C THR A 155 -12.40 21.63 6.84
#